data_AF-A0A7Y5WNI3-F1
#
_entry.id   AF-A0A7Y5WNI3-F1
#
_cell.length_a   1.000
_cell.length_b   1.000
_cell.length_c   1.000
_cell.angle_alpha   90.00
_cell.angle_beta   90.00
_cell.angle_gamma   90.00
#
_symmetry.space_group_name_H-M   'P 1'
#
loop_
_entity.id
_entity.type
_entity.pdbx_description
1 polymer ?
#
loop_
_entity_poly.entity_id
_entity_poly.type
_entity_poly.pdbx_seq_one_letter_code
_entity_poly.pdbx_strand_id
1 'polypeptide(L)'
;MECRRAVVVLASIGLVGCGFHRAELLPSGDGNTITEDEVVASRATTAFEVIQKLRGNFLSNRGATSFYDTSSPYPTVYIDGMRYGDIVILRSIPAEVVSTIRLYRAWEATTHYGTGNMGGVIAITTRQGGDQAAAYRH
;
A
#
# COMPACT_ATOMS: atom_id res chain seq x y z
N MET A 1 -14.31 -23.63 -76.23
CA MET A 1 -14.76 -24.33 -75.01
C MET A 1 -13.84 -23.93 -73.89
N GLU A 2 -14.32 -23.01 -73.07
CA GLU A 2 -13.60 -22.44 -71.94
C GLU A 2 -13.34 -23.49 -70.85
N CYS A 3 -12.14 -23.47 -70.24
CA CYS A 3 -11.95 -23.95 -68.88
C CYS A 3 -11.14 -22.90 -68.10
N ARG A 4 -11.92 -22.12 -67.35
CA ARG A 4 -11.55 -21.04 -66.43
C ARG A 4 -10.47 -21.43 -65.42
N ARG A 5 -9.56 -20.47 -65.21
CA ARG A 5 -9.15 -19.89 -63.91
C ARG A 5 -8.92 -20.84 -62.72
N ALA A 6 -7.71 -20.79 -62.15
CA ALA A 6 -7.54 -20.36 -60.77
C ALA A 6 -6.05 -20.13 -60.45
N VAL A 7 -5.66 -18.86 -60.46
CA VAL A 7 -4.47 -18.37 -59.78
C VAL A 7 -4.79 -18.42 -58.27
N VAL A 8 -3.98 -19.12 -57.48
CA VAL A 8 -3.94 -18.93 -56.02
C VAL A 8 -2.51 -18.54 -55.67
N VAL A 9 -2.30 -17.24 -55.52
CA VAL A 9 -1.05 -16.64 -55.06
C VAL A 9 -0.89 -16.99 -53.57
N LEU A 10 0.21 -17.67 -53.25
CA LEU A 10 0.74 -17.80 -51.90
C LEU A 10 1.16 -16.41 -51.41
N ALA A 11 0.36 -15.82 -50.52
CA ALA A 11 0.69 -14.57 -49.84
C ALA A 11 0.60 -14.78 -48.33
N SER A 12 1.73 -15.20 -47.75
CA SER A 12 1.99 -15.16 -46.31
C SER A 12 2.35 -13.73 -45.89
N ILE A 13 1.46 -13.04 -45.17
CA ILE A 13 1.77 -11.78 -44.47
C ILE A 13 1.16 -11.82 -43.06
N GLY A 14 2.08 -11.99 -42.10
CA GLY A 14 2.15 -11.46 -40.74
C GLY A 14 0.88 -11.24 -39.92
N LEU A 15 0.79 -11.95 -38.80
CA LEU A 15 -0.05 -11.65 -37.65
C LEU A 15 0.01 -10.15 -37.29
N VAL A 16 -1.13 -9.47 -37.41
CA VAL A 16 -1.39 -8.20 -36.73
C VAL A 16 -1.46 -8.51 -35.23
N GLY A 17 -0.33 -8.32 -34.54
CA GLY A 17 -0.31 -8.27 -33.09
C GLY A 17 -1.11 -7.06 -32.62
N CYS A 18 -2.22 -7.29 -31.94
CA CYS A 18 -2.78 -6.24 -31.08
C CYS A 18 -1.68 -5.88 -30.07
N GLY A 19 -1.16 -4.67 -30.19
CA GLY A 19 -0.22 -4.12 -29.22
C GLY A 19 -0.84 -4.25 -27.84
N PHE A 20 -0.20 -5.05 -26.98
CA PHE A 20 -0.39 -4.89 -25.54
C PHE A 20 -0.02 -3.45 -25.24
N HIS A 21 -1.03 -2.62 -24.98
CA HIS A 21 -0.84 -1.43 -24.19
C HIS A 21 -0.22 -1.93 -22.88
N ARG A 22 1.11 -1.86 -22.76
CA ARG A 22 1.76 -1.83 -21.46
C ARG A 22 1.25 -0.54 -20.85
N ALA A 23 0.08 -0.62 -20.22
CA ALA A 23 -0.20 0.21 -19.09
C ALA A 23 1.01 0.00 -18.18
N GLU A 24 1.93 0.96 -18.23
CA GLU A 24 2.88 1.10 -17.17
C GLU A 24 2.00 1.15 -15.93
N LEU A 25 2.05 0.05 -15.17
CA LEU A 25 1.44 -0.05 -13.86
C LEU A 25 2.16 1.00 -13.01
N LEU A 26 1.80 2.28 -13.20
CA LEU A 26 1.90 3.26 -12.15
C LEU A 26 1.23 2.53 -10.98
N PRO A 27 1.97 2.22 -9.91
CA PRO A 27 1.38 1.59 -8.75
C PRO A 27 0.21 2.49 -8.41
N SER A 28 -1.01 2.01 -8.65
CA SER A 28 -2.18 2.61 -8.07
C SER A 28 -2.01 2.27 -6.60
N GLY A 29 -1.17 3.07 -5.92
CA GLY A 29 -0.66 2.78 -4.59
C GLY A 29 -1.85 2.38 -3.77
N ASP A 30 -1.82 1.17 -3.21
CA ASP A 30 -2.89 0.66 -2.39
C ASP A 30 -3.38 1.81 -1.51
N GLY A 31 -4.66 2.16 -1.55
CA GLY A 31 -5.16 3.36 -0.84
C GLY A 31 -4.93 3.32 0.68
N ASN A 32 -4.48 2.17 1.17
CA ASN A 32 -4.10 1.86 2.54
C ASN A 32 -2.57 1.71 2.75
N THR A 33 -1.72 1.98 1.77
CA THR A 33 -0.25 1.93 1.87
C THR A 33 0.35 3.22 1.31
N ILE A 34 1.38 3.73 1.97
CA ILE A 34 2.25 4.81 1.52
C ILE A 34 3.62 4.19 1.32
N THR A 35 4.11 4.20 0.08
CA THR A 35 5.41 3.63 -0.29
C THR A 35 6.55 4.59 0.02
N GLU A 36 7.78 4.07 0.00
CA GLU A 36 8.97 4.87 0.24
C GLU A 36 9.11 6.04 -0.74
N ASP A 37 8.85 5.79 -2.02
CA ASP A 37 8.87 6.83 -3.05
C ASP A 37 7.87 7.95 -2.76
N GLU A 38 6.67 7.60 -2.26
CA GLU A 38 5.67 8.57 -1.84
C GLU A 38 6.12 9.36 -0.59
N VAL A 39 6.78 8.71 0.37
CA VAL A 39 7.36 9.37 1.55
C VAL A 39 8.40 10.39 1.12
N VAL A 40 9.34 10.00 0.27
CA VAL A 40 10.42 10.87 -0.23
C VAL A 40 9.84 12.04 -1.05
N ALA A 41 8.86 11.77 -1.92
CA ALA A 41 8.19 12.79 -2.73
C ALA A 41 7.42 13.82 -1.88
N SER A 42 6.91 13.43 -0.71
CA SER A 42 6.15 14.32 0.17
C SER A 42 6.96 15.45 0.82
N ARG A 43 8.29 15.30 0.88
CA ARG A 43 9.24 16.21 1.54
C ARG A 43 8.80 16.59 2.98
N ALA A 44 8.15 15.64 3.66
CA ALA A 44 7.73 15.79 5.05
C ALA A 44 8.89 15.46 6.00
N THR A 45 8.87 16.04 7.19
CA THR A 45 9.88 15.82 8.23
C THR A 45 9.53 14.67 9.16
N THR A 46 8.22 14.45 9.39
CA THR A 46 7.73 13.42 10.31
C THR A 46 6.74 12.48 9.64
N ALA A 47 6.61 11.25 10.16
CA ALA A 47 5.62 10.28 9.67
C ALA A 47 4.19 10.83 9.76
N PHE A 48 3.90 11.64 10.79
CA PHE A 48 2.61 12.32 10.92
C PHE A 48 2.32 13.25 9.74
N GLU A 49 3.29 14.06 9.32
CA GLU A 49 3.14 14.98 8.19
C GLU A 49 3.01 14.26 6.86
N VAL A 50 3.74 13.16 6.66
CA VAL A 50 3.59 12.28 5.49
C VAL A 50 2.13 11.85 5.36
N ILE A 51 1.59 11.29 6.43
CA ILE A 51 0.21 10.80 6.47
C ILE A 51 -0.76 11.96 6.25
N GLN A 52 -0.56 13.10 6.91
CA GLN A 52 -1.44 14.25 6.76
C GLN A 52 -1.51 14.76 5.31
N LYS A 53 -0.37 14.82 4.62
CA LYS A 53 -0.29 15.29 3.23
C LYS A 53 -0.86 14.30 2.22
N LEU A 54 -0.56 13.01 2.38
CA LEU A 54 -0.85 11.99 1.36
C LEU A 54 -2.18 11.26 1.61
N ARG A 55 -2.49 10.97 2.88
CA ARG A 55 -3.56 10.06 3.31
C ARG A 55 -4.11 10.45 4.69
N GLY A 56 -4.70 11.65 4.81
CA GLY A 56 -5.26 12.13 6.07
C GLY A 56 -6.37 11.23 6.66
N ASN A 57 -6.95 10.34 5.85
CA ASN A 57 -7.90 9.32 6.28
C ASN A 57 -7.30 8.27 7.23
N PHE A 58 -5.97 8.12 7.32
CA PHE A 58 -5.32 7.20 8.27
C PHE A 58 -5.37 7.73 9.70
N LEU A 59 -5.39 9.06 9.87
CA LEU A 59 -5.50 9.70 11.19
C LEU A 59 -6.95 9.80 11.67
N SER A 60 -7.90 9.46 10.80
CA SER A 60 -9.33 9.55 11.10
C SER A 60 -9.79 8.34 11.90
N ASN A 61 -10.54 8.63 12.95
CA ASN A 61 -11.32 7.64 13.69
C ASN A 61 -12.36 7.02 12.75
N ARG A 62 -12.22 5.71 12.49
CA ARG A 62 -13.26 4.90 11.84
C ARG A 62 -13.66 3.71 12.72
N GLY A 63 -13.28 3.74 13.99
CA GLY A 63 -13.28 2.60 14.89
C GLY A 63 -14.28 2.74 16.02
N ALA A 64 -15.57 2.76 15.70
CA ALA A 64 -16.62 2.32 16.61
C ALA A 64 -17.81 1.86 15.76
N THR A 65 -17.93 0.56 15.53
CA THR A 65 -19.15 -0.03 14.94
C THR A 65 -20.24 -0.25 16.00
N SER A 66 -19.99 0.12 17.26
CA SER A 66 -20.87 -0.14 18.39
C SER A 66 -20.79 0.98 19.43
N PHE A 67 -21.93 1.54 19.81
CA PHE A 67 -22.07 2.60 20.81
C PHE A 67 -21.63 2.20 22.23
N TYR A 68 -21.34 0.92 22.47
CA TYR A 68 -20.97 0.34 23.77
C TYR A 68 -19.50 -0.11 23.87
N ASP A 69 -18.71 0.04 22.79
CA ASP A 69 -17.32 -0.43 22.78
C ASP A 69 -16.40 0.64 23.39
N THR A 70 -15.73 0.29 24.50
CA THR A 70 -14.74 1.15 25.19
C THR A 70 -13.36 1.13 24.53
N SER A 71 -13.20 0.41 23.41
CA SER A 71 -11.94 0.38 22.66
C SER A 71 -11.56 1.75 22.11
N SER A 72 -10.26 2.07 22.14
CA SER A 72 -9.75 3.33 21.56
C SER A 72 -10.17 3.40 20.09
N PRO A 73 -10.90 4.45 19.68
CA PRO A 73 -11.47 4.50 18.35
C PRO A 73 -10.47 5.02 17.30
N TYR A 74 -9.23 5.31 17.76
CA TYR A 74 -8.09 5.67 16.93
C TYR A 74 -7.22 4.43 16.63
N PRO A 75 -6.56 4.40 15.47
CA PRO A 75 -5.65 3.31 15.15
C PRO A 75 -4.43 3.32 16.06
N THR A 76 -3.99 2.12 16.46
CA THR A 76 -2.74 1.93 17.21
C THR A 76 -1.55 1.90 16.25
N VAL A 77 -0.46 2.55 16.62
CA VAL A 77 0.80 2.60 15.87
C VAL A 77 1.68 1.42 16.23
N TYR A 78 2.15 0.72 15.20
CA TYR A 78 3.16 -0.33 15.29
C TYR A 78 4.36 0.06 14.42
N ILE A 79 5.57 -0.25 14.89
CA ILE A 79 6.80 -0.04 14.13
C ILE A 79 7.54 -1.36 14.08
N ASP A 80 7.82 -1.85 12.87
CA ASP A 80 8.48 -3.14 12.62
C ASP A 80 7.81 -4.30 13.38
N GLY A 81 6.48 -4.25 13.51
CA GLY A 81 5.68 -5.26 14.22
C GLY A 81 5.58 -5.08 15.74
N MET A 82 6.32 -4.13 16.34
CA MET A 82 6.22 -3.82 17.76
C MET A 82 5.16 -2.75 18.02
N ARG A 83 4.37 -2.90 19.10
CA ARG A 83 3.34 -1.92 19.49
C ARG A 83 3.99 -0.71 20.15
N TYR A 84 3.76 0.48 19.59
CA TYR A 84 4.28 1.73 20.16
C TYR A 84 3.21 2.53 20.90
N GLY A 85 1.96 2.54 20.43
CA GLY A 85 0.87 3.23 21.13
C GLY A 85 0.01 4.05 20.18
N ASP A 86 -0.35 5.27 20.58
CA ASP A 86 -1.28 6.12 19.82
C ASP A 86 -0.60 6.92 18.70
N ILE A 87 -1.43 7.54 17.86
CA ILE A 87 -1.02 8.38 16.72
C ILE A 87 -0.11 9.56 17.09
N VAL A 88 -0.03 9.95 18.37
CA VAL A 88 0.86 11.03 18.84
C VAL A 88 2.32 10.69 18.58
N ILE A 89 2.69 9.41 18.65
CA ILE A 89 4.05 8.92 18.42
C ILE A 89 4.51 9.16 16.98
N LEU A 90 3.59 9.28 16.02
CA LEU A 90 3.92 9.57 14.62
C LEU A 90 4.68 10.89 14.45
N ARG A 91 4.55 11.82 15.41
CA ARG A 91 5.25 13.12 15.41
C ARG A 91 6.71 12.99 15.82
N SER A 92 7.09 11.95 16.58
CA SER A 92 8.47 11.70 16.99
C SER A 92 9.24 10.83 16.00
N ILE A 93 8.58 10.30 14.96
CA ILE A 93 9.21 9.43 13.96
C ILE A 93 9.66 10.29 12.76
N PRO A 94 10.97 10.39 12.47
CA PRO A 94 11.46 11.08 11.29
C PRO A 94 10.99 10.39 10.01
N ALA A 95 10.57 11.14 8.99
CA ALA A 95 10.19 10.56 7.70
C ALA A 95 11.36 9.84 7.01
N GLU A 96 12.60 10.27 7.28
CA GLU A 96 13.82 9.69 6.72
C GLU A 96 14.12 8.26 7.19
N VAL A 97 13.52 7.78 8.27
CA VAL A 97 13.73 6.37 8.70
C VAL A 97 12.60 5.46 8.25
N VAL A 98 11.51 6.02 7.72
CA VAL A 98 10.31 5.30 7.29
C VAL A 98 10.51 4.80 5.86
N SER A 99 10.36 3.50 5.66
CA SER A 99 10.26 2.93 4.31
C SER A 99 8.81 2.86 3.87
N THR A 100 7.91 2.28 4.68
CA THR A 100 6.50 2.11 4.30
C THR A 100 5.57 2.42 5.47
N ILE A 101 4.43 3.03 5.18
CA ILE A 101 3.34 3.21 6.15
C ILE A 101 2.09 2.51 5.61
N ARG A 102 1.56 1.54 6.34
CA ARG A 102 0.35 0.81 5.98
C ARG A 102 -0.72 0.96 7.04
N LEU A 103 -1.94 1.25 6.60
CA LEU A 103 -3.13 1.16 7.43
C LEU A 103 -3.74 -0.24 7.30
N TYR A 104 -3.94 -0.89 8.43
CA TYR A 104 -4.78 -2.07 8.56
C TYR A 104 -6.12 -1.65 9.17
N ARG A 105 -7.22 -1.99 8.51
CA ARG A 105 -8.57 -1.77 9.05
C ARG A 105 -8.81 -2.70 10.24
N ALA A 106 -9.80 -2.42 11.08
CA ALA A 106 -10.08 -3.19 12.31
C ALA A 106 -10.10 -4.72 12.10
N TRP A 107 -10.74 -5.19 11.03
CA TRP A 107 -10.85 -6.60 10.69
C TRP A 107 -9.49 -7.22 10.25
N GLU A 108 -8.70 -6.49 9.48
CA GLU A 108 -7.35 -6.91 9.11
C GLU A 108 -6.41 -6.88 10.33
N ALA A 109 -6.48 -5.80 11.11
CA ALA A 109 -5.68 -5.61 12.31
C ALA A 109 -5.91 -6.73 13.33
N THR A 110 -7.15 -7.19 13.50
CA THR A 110 -7.46 -8.33 14.37
C THR A 110 -6.78 -9.61 13.88
N THR A 111 -6.71 -9.81 12.56
CA THR A 111 -6.06 -10.98 11.95
C THR A 111 -4.54 -10.93 12.07
N HIS A 112 -3.94 -9.74 11.90
CA HIS A 112 -2.48 -9.57 11.84
C HIS A 112 -1.82 -9.28 13.19
N TYR A 113 -2.48 -8.52 14.06
CA TYR A 113 -1.94 -7.99 15.32
C TYR A 113 -2.72 -8.46 16.56
N GLY A 114 -3.78 -9.25 16.37
CA GLY A 114 -4.61 -9.76 17.44
C GLY A 114 -5.71 -8.81 17.90
N THR A 115 -6.50 -9.27 18.86
CA THR A 115 -7.63 -8.55 19.44
C THR A 115 -7.17 -7.30 20.19
N GLY A 116 -8.04 -6.27 20.27
CA GLY A 116 -7.71 -4.98 20.92
C GLY A 116 -7.25 -3.87 19.97
N ASN A 117 -7.21 -4.13 18.65
CA ASN A 117 -6.90 -3.13 17.63
C ASN A 117 -8.16 -2.73 16.83
N MET A 118 -9.29 -2.51 17.53
CA MET A 118 -10.60 -2.21 16.90
C MET A 118 -10.62 -0.86 16.17
N GLY A 119 -9.74 0.07 16.54
CA GLY A 119 -9.48 1.32 15.81
C GLY A 119 -8.69 1.15 14.51
N GLY A 120 -8.19 -0.06 14.24
CA GLY A 120 -7.21 -0.33 13.19
C GLY A 120 -5.76 -0.20 13.66
N VAL A 121 -4.83 -0.43 12.74
CA VAL A 121 -3.39 -0.32 13.00
C VAL A 121 -2.72 0.51 11.93
N ILE A 122 -1.89 1.47 12.34
CA ILE A 122 -0.91 2.11 11.46
C ILE A 122 0.41 1.36 11.67
N ALA A 123 0.75 0.51 10.70
CA ALA A 123 2.01 -0.21 10.67
C ALA A 123 3.06 0.61 9.92
N ILE A 124 4.18 0.83 10.57
CA ILE A 124 5.34 1.50 10.00
C ILE A 124 6.44 0.45 9.85
N THR A 125 7.02 0.39 8.67
CA THR A 125 8.24 -0.37 8.43
C THR A 125 9.38 0.61 8.27
N THR A 126 10.42 0.46 9.08
CA THR A 126 11.63 1.27 8.95
C THR A 126 12.49 0.73 7.81
N ARG A 127 13.36 1.58 7.24
CA ARG A 127 14.32 1.13 6.21
C ARG A 127 15.15 -0.06 6.70
N GLN A 128 15.67 0.03 7.92
CA GLN A 128 16.43 -1.05 8.53
C GLN A 128 15.60 -2.33 8.72
N GLY A 129 14.36 -2.23 9.19
CA GLY A 129 13.46 -3.38 9.35
C GLY A 129 13.06 -4.02 8.02
N GLY A 130 12.83 -3.21 6.97
CA GLY A 130 12.55 -3.66 5.62
C GLY A 130 13.70 -4.45 5.01
N ASP A 131 14.93 -3.95 5.18
CA ASP A 131 16.15 -4.63 4.72
C ASP A 131 16.33 -5.98 5.42
N GLN A 132 16.06 -6.05 6.72
CA GLN A 132 16.13 -7.30 7.50
C GLN A 132 15.07 -8.32 7.06
N ALA A 133 13.84 -7.86 6.80
CA ALA A 133 12.77 -8.73 6.29
C ALA A 133 13.06 -9.25 4.88
N ALA A 134 13.74 -8.45 4.03
CA ALA A 134 14.19 -8.88 2.72
C ALA A 134 15.36 -9.88 2.82
N ALA A 135 16.30 -9.66 3.74
CA ALA A 135 17.45 -10.54 3.94
C ALA A 135 17.08 -11.96 4.44
N TYR A 136 15.98 -12.10 5.20
CA TYR A 136 15.53 -13.40 5.72
C TYR A 136 14.68 -14.22 4.72
N ARG A 137 14.34 -13.67 3.54
CA ARG A 137 13.53 -14.37 2.51
C ARG A 137 14.33 -15.28 1.56
N HIS A 138 15.56 -15.65 1.92
CA HIS A 138 16.44 -16.52 1.13
C HIS A 138 16.75 -17.82 1.87
#